data_AF-A0A973Q3L4-F1
#
_entry.id   AF-A0A973Q3L4-F1
#
_cell.length_a   1.000
_cell.length_b   1.000
_cell.length_c   1.000
_cell.angle_alpha   90.00
_cell.angle_beta   90.00
_cell.angle_gamma   90.00
#
_symmetry.space_group_name_H-M   'P 1'
#
loop_
_entity.id
_entity.type
_entity.pdbx_description
1 polymer ?
#
loop_
_entity_poly.entity_id
_entity_poly.type
_entity_poly.pdbx_seq_one_letter_code
_entity_poly.pdbx_strand_id
1 'polypeptide(L)'
;MDAPTLLSEWLAGSGLRPSTQIEYQREITHFLTWCTEQSPAVDALTARPKDVAAWAGHHRALAPFLGGRPFTPDTLALLAEQHPDVARSHDRRITALTQFYEAAVRFKQIGMPPNLAVLRSGVIRPAGAKNRLTDIERQALLQAVGSWGPTRSKHWQRDQLAVFLLLEGMRPSQVIRVDVRHLYPQQDGTWQVRAPDEHESTGRQFVLNQLTGEALKAYLDVRPEPAVPGEYALLLNDRRQALQFRWVNKVVGQIAATHALLADRRDTRTGEIPPAVTADAVAHTNVRDTAPDSAQN
;
A
#
# COMPACT_ATOMS: atom_id res chain seq x y z
N MET A 1 -15.32 8.91 -29.04
CA MET A 1 -14.18 8.18 -28.48
C MET A 1 -14.74 7.01 -27.70
N ASP A 2 -14.19 5.81 -27.82
CA ASP A 2 -14.67 4.68 -27.02
C ASP A 2 -14.13 4.74 -25.58
N ALA A 3 -14.72 3.95 -24.68
CA ALA A 3 -14.35 3.95 -23.26
C ALA A 3 -12.88 3.53 -22.99
N PRO A 4 -12.31 2.52 -23.67
CA PRO A 4 -10.89 2.18 -23.53
C PRO A 4 -9.94 3.32 -23.95
N THR A 5 -10.21 3.99 -25.07
CA THR A 5 -9.39 5.12 -25.52
C THR A 5 -9.45 6.26 -24.52
N LEU A 6 -10.65 6.58 -24.02
CA LEU A 6 -10.85 7.61 -23.00
C LEU A 6 -10.07 7.31 -21.72
N LEU A 7 -10.09 6.07 -21.25
CA LEU A 7 -9.31 5.65 -20.08
C LEU A 7 -7.81 5.90 -20.28
N SER A 8 -7.28 5.48 -21.42
CA SER A 8 -5.86 5.64 -21.76
C SER A 8 -5.46 7.11 -21.83
N GLU A 9 -6.20 7.93 -22.58
CA GLU A 9 -5.93 9.36 -22.73
C GLU A 9 -6.06 10.13 -21.42
N TRP A 10 -7.11 9.84 -20.64
CA TRP A 10 -7.30 10.48 -19.34
C TRP A 10 -6.15 10.15 -18.40
N LEU A 11 -5.76 8.88 -18.26
CA LEU A 11 -4.68 8.50 -17.34
C LEU A 11 -3.35 9.14 -17.74
N ALA A 12 -3.01 9.13 -19.04
CA ALA A 12 -1.80 9.75 -19.57
C ALA A 12 -1.73 11.26 -19.32
N GLY A 13 -2.87 11.96 -19.40
CA GLY A 13 -2.97 13.40 -19.14
C GLY A 13 -3.30 13.78 -17.68
N SER A 14 -3.47 12.81 -16.79
CA SER A 14 -3.91 13.07 -15.42
C SER A 14 -2.76 13.49 -14.49
N GLY A 15 -3.04 14.40 -13.54
CA GLY A 15 -2.13 14.70 -12.43
C GLY A 15 -2.13 13.63 -11.32
N LEU A 16 -2.65 12.43 -11.58
CA LEU A 16 -2.69 11.34 -10.60
C LEU A 16 -1.30 10.77 -10.39
N ARG A 17 -1.02 10.30 -9.17
CA ARG A 17 0.21 9.54 -8.89
C ARG A 17 0.23 8.26 -9.72
N PRO A 18 1.39 7.78 -10.22
CA PRO A 18 1.44 6.58 -11.06
C PRO A 18 0.88 5.32 -10.41
N SER A 19 1.04 5.15 -9.09
CA SER A 19 0.37 4.06 -8.37
C SER A 19 -1.16 4.14 -8.41
N THR A 20 -1.71 5.35 -8.31
CA THR A 20 -3.16 5.60 -8.46
C THR A 20 -3.61 5.39 -9.89
N GLN A 21 -2.81 5.79 -10.89
CA GLN A 21 -3.11 5.53 -12.30
C GLN A 21 -3.22 4.02 -12.57
N ILE A 22 -2.27 3.22 -12.09
CA ILE A 22 -2.28 1.75 -12.23
C ILE A 22 -3.52 1.15 -11.55
N GLU A 23 -3.85 1.60 -10.34
CA GLU A 23 -5.04 1.14 -9.62
C GLU A 23 -6.31 1.46 -10.41
N TYR A 24 -6.47 2.72 -10.87
CA TYR A 24 -7.64 3.14 -11.64
C TYR A 24 -7.74 2.40 -12.97
N GLN A 25 -6.62 2.25 -13.68
CA GLN A 25 -6.57 1.49 -14.93
C GLN A 25 -7.08 0.06 -14.72
N ARG A 26 -6.64 -0.61 -13.65
CA ARG A 26 -7.06 -1.98 -13.35
C ARG A 26 -8.55 -2.05 -13.04
N GLU A 27 -9.05 -1.22 -12.12
CA GLU A 27 -10.45 -1.29 -11.69
C GLU A 27 -11.41 -0.91 -12.84
N ILE A 28 -11.06 0.11 -13.64
CA ILE A 28 -11.91 0.55 -14.75
C ILE A 28 -11.85 -0.45 -15.90
N THR A 29 -10.67 -0.97 -16.27
CA THR A 29 -10.58 -2.03 -17.29
C THR A 29 -11.45 -3.22 -16.94
N HIS A 30 -11.47 -3.64 -15.68
CA HIS A 30 -12.34 -4.74 -15.23
C HIS A 30 -13.83 -4.41 -15.40
N PHE A 31 -14.24 -3.17 -15.15
CA PHE A 31 -15.61 -2.71 -15.43
C PHE A 31 -15.93 -2.69 -16.93
N LEU A 32 -15.00 -2.21 -17.76
CA LEU A 32 -15.18 -2.19 -19.22
C LEU A 32 -15.34 -3.61 -19.78
N THR A 33 -14.51 -4.56 -19.32
CA THR A 33 -14.64 -5.98 -19.69
C THR A 33 -16.01 -6.53 -19.29
N TRP A 34 -16.44 -6.30 -18.04
CA TRP A 34 -17.75 -6.75 -17.60
C TRP A 34 -18.89 -6.18 -18.46
N CYS A 35 -18.82 -4.90 -18.84
CA CYS A 35 -19.80 -4.26 -19.71
C CYS A 35 -19.93 -4.96 -21.06
N THR A 36 -18.79 -5.35 -21.67
CA THR A 36 -18.77 -6.08 -22.94
C THR A 36 -19.26 -7.52 -22.85
N GLU A 37 -19.15 -8.15 -21.68
CA GLU A 37 -19.59 -9.53 -21.43
C GLU A 37 -21.11 -9.65 -21.19
N GLN A 38 -21.82 -8.53 -21.02
CA GLN A 38 -23.28 -8.56 -20.81
C GLN A 38 -24.05 -8.90 -22.09
N SER A 39 -25.24 -9.46 -21.93
CA SER A 39 -26.18 -9.74 -23.03
C SER A 39 -27.57 -9.15 -22.71
N PRO A 40 -27.96 -8.03 -23.34
CA PRO A 40 -27.17 -7.22 -24.29
C PRO A 40 -25.97 -6.54 -23.61
N ALA A 41 -24.95 -6.20 -24.39
CA ALA A 41 -23.79 -5.47 -23.91
C ALA A 41 -24.22 -4.12 -23.28
N VAL A 42 -23.59 -3.76 -22.18
CA VAL A 42 -23.80 -2.47 -21.51
C VAL A 42 -22.82 -1.46 -22.10
N ASP A 43 -23.31 -0.30 -22.52
CA ASP A 43 -22.41 0.80 -22.88
C ASP A 43 -21.82 1.42 -21.60
N ALA A 44 -20.51 1.28 -21.42
CA ALA A 44 -19.82 1.75 -20.25
C ALA A 44 -19.92 3.28 -20.03
N LEU A 45 -20.04 4.07 -21.10
CA LEU A 45 -20.17 5.52 -20.99
C LEU A 45 -21.56 5.94 -20.49
N THR A 46 -22.58 5.14 -20.77
CA THR A 46 -23.97 5.42 -20.38
C THR A 46 -24.51 4.47 -19.29
N ALA A 47 -23.65 3.63 -18.71
CA ALA A 47 -24.00 2.72 -17.64
C ALA A 47 -24.55 3.46 -16.41
N ARG A 48 -25.65 2.93 -15.88
CA ARG A 48 -26.40 3.51 -14.77
C ARG A 48 -25.91 2.95 -13.44
N PRO A 49 -26.29 3.56 -12.30
CA PRO A 49 -25.95 3.02 -10.98
C PRO A 49 -26.33 1.54 -10.79
N LYS A 50 -27.44 1.08 -11.38
CA LYS A 50 -27.81 -0.35 -11.31
C LYS A 50 -26.87 -1.28 -12.09
N ASP A 51 -26.26 -0.79 -13.17
CA ASP A 51 -25.33 -1.56 -13.99
C ASP A 51 -23.99 -1.66 -13.24
N VAL A 52 -23.55 -0.56 -12.59
CA VAL A 52 -22.39 -0.56 -11.68
C VAL A 52 -22.63 -1.43 -10.44
N ALA A 53 -23.85 -1.46 -9.90
CA ALA A 53 -24.22 -2.35 -8.79
C ALA A 53 -24.15 -3.83 -9.21
N ALA A 54 -24.66 -4.17 -10.41
CA ALA A 54 -24.55 -5.52 -10.95
C ALA A 54 -23.08 -5.93 -11.13
N TRP A 55 -22.25 -5.06 -11.72
CA TRP A 55 -20.80 -5.28 -11.81
C TRP A 55 -20.16 -5.51 -10.43
N ALA A 56 -20.47 -4.68 -9.44
CA ALA A 56 -19.96 -4.82 -8.09
C ALA A 56 -20.33 -6.18 -7.48
N GLY A 57 -21.56 -6.66 -7.70
CA GLY A 57 -22.00 -7.99 -7.27
C GLY A 57 -21.24 -9.15 -7.92
N HIS A 58 -20.88 -9.01 -9.20
CA HIS A 58 -20.07 -9.99 -9.95
C HIS A 58 -18.56 -9.83 -9.70
N HIS A 59 -18.15 -8.75 -9.03
CA HIS A 59 -16.75 -8.48 -8.78
C HIS A 59 -16.18 -9.55 -7.86
N ARG A 60 -15.10 -10.23 -8.28
CA ARG A 60 -14.43 -11.30 -7.52
C ARG A 60 -14.07 -10.90 -6.08
N ALA A 61 -13.87 -9.61 -5.85
CA ALA A 61 -13.55 -9.06 -4.53
C ALA A 61 -14.76 -8.98 -3.56
N LEU A 62 -16.00 -8.91 -4.08
CA LEU A 62 -17.21 -8.81 -3.26
C LEU A 62 -18.00 -10.11 -3.20
N ALA A 63 -17.99 -10.91 -4.28
CA ALA A 63 -18.74 -12.15 -4.38
C ALA A 63 -18.62 -13.08 -3.15
N PRO A 64 -17.42 -13.29 -2.54
CA PRO A 64 -17.29 -14.14 -1.34
C PRO A 64 -18.05 -13.62 -0.11
N PHE A 65 -18.26 -12.31 -0.01
CA PHE A 65 -18.87 -11.65 1.15
C PHE A 65 -20.37 -11.43 0.98
N LEU A 66 -20.86 -11.46 -0.27
CA LEU A 66 -22.28 -11.32 -0.57
C LEU A 66 -23.07 -12.62 -0.37
N GLY A 67 -22.39 -13.78 -0.40
CA GLY A 67 -23.03 -15.08 -0.20
C GLY A 67 -24.08 -15.39 -1.27
N GLY A 68 -23.83 -14.96 -2.52
CA GLY A 68 -24.76 -15.11 -3.64
C GLY A 68 -25.90 -14.08 -3.70
N ARG A 69 -26.00 -13.18 -2.71
CA ARG A 69 -26.98 -12.09 -2.73
C ARG A 69 -26.58 -11.01 -3.76
N PRO A 70 -27.56 -10.35 -4.40
CA PRO A 70 -27.27 -9.21 -5.27
C PRO A 70 -26.70 -8.06 -4.46
N PHE A 71 -25.85 -7.24 -5.10
CA PHE A 71 -25.33 -6.04 -4.47
C PHE A 71 -26.41 -4.94 -4.45
N THR A 72 -26.93 -4.66 -3.26
CA THR A 72 -27.88 -3.58 -2.94
C THR A 72 -27.34 -2.69 -1.83
N PRO A 73 -27.91 -1.48 -1.60
CA PRO A 73 -27.56 -0.65 -0.45
C PRO A 73 -27.64 -1.39 0.90
N ASP A 74 -28.61 -2.28 1.08
CA ASP A 74 -28.75 -3.07 2.31
C ASP A 74 -27.60 -4.08 2.47
N THR A 75 -27.23 -4.77 1.39
CA THR A 75 -26.07 -5.67 1.44
C THR A 75 -24.76 -4.91 1.62
N LEU A 76 -24.67 -3.67 1.14
CA LEU A 76 -23.53 -2.81 1.35
C LEU A 76 -23.43 -2.33 2.79
N ALA A 77 -24.56 -2.02 3.45
CA ALA A 77 -24.61 -1.69 4.86
C ALA A 77 -24.19 -2.90 5.73
N LEU A 78 -24.68 -4.10 5.40
CA LEU A 78 -24.25 -5.32 6.06
C LEU A 78 -22.75 -5.60 5.84
N LEU A 79 -22.26 -5.40 4.61
CA LEU A 79 -20.84 -5.54 4.28
C LEU A 79 -19.99 -4.53 5.04
N ALA A 80 -20.46 -3.30 5.19
CA ALA A 80 -19.81 -2.25 5.96
C ALA A 80 -19.67 -2.63 7.44
N GLU A 81 -20.70 -3.23 8.02
CA GLU A 81 -20.72 -3.70 9.40
C GLU A 81 -19.80 -4.91 9.61
N GLN A 82 -19.92 -5.93 8.76
CA GLN A 82 -19.23 -7.22 8.94
C GLN A 82 -17.79 -7.21 8.40
N HIS A 83 -17.54 -6.44 7.34
CA HIS A 83 -16.29 -6.44 6.58
C HIS A 83 -15.88 -5.01 6.14
N PRO A 84 -15.61 -4.10 7.09
CA PRO A 84 -15.34 -2.68 6.80
C PRO A 84 -14.13 -2.43 5.88
N ASP A 85 -13.14 -3.32 5.84
CA ASP A 85 -12.02 -3.26 4.88
C ASP A 85 -12.45 -3.53 3.44
N VAL A 86 -13.36 -4.47 3.25
CA VAL A 86 -13.92 -4.84 1.94
C VAL A 86 -14.80 -3.70 1.43
N ALA A 87 -15.66 -3.15 2.29
CA ALA A 87 -16.48 -1.98 1.99
C ALA A 87 -15.64 -0.76 1.59
N ARG A 88 -14.55 -0.47 2.32
CA ARG A 88 -13.61 0.61 1.94
C ARG A 88 -12.90 0.35 0.62
N SER A 89 -12.53 -0.90 0.36
CA SER A 89 -11.93 -1.28 -0.93
C SER A 89 -12.91 -1.09 -2.08
N HIS A 90 -14.20 -1.39 -1.86
CA HIS A 90 -15.28 -1.07 -2.80
C HIS A 90 -15.45 0.43 -3.01
N ASP A 91 -15.45 1.24 -1.94
CA ASP A 91 -15.56 2.70 -2.06
C ASP A 91 -14.42 3.32 -2.89
N ARG A 92 -13.22 2.74 -2.86
CA ARG A 92 -12.10 3.12 -3.75
C ARG A 92 -12.40 2.83 -5.22
N ARG A 93 -13.05 1.69 -5.52
CA ARG A 93 -13.50 1.36 -6.90
C ARG A 93 -14.55 2.34 -7.39
N ILE A 94 -15.54 2.65 -6.56
CA ILE A 94 -16.55 3.67 -6.88
C ILE A 94 -15.90 5.04 -7.11
N THR A 95 -14.84 5.35 -6.36
CA THR A 95 -14.05 6.57 -6.58
C THR A 95 -13.36 6.57 -7.95
N ALA A 96 -12.72 5.46 -8.34
CA ALA A 96 -12.10 5.33 -9.65
C ALA A 96 -13.12 5.51 -10.79
N LEU A 97 -14.30 4.87 -10.69
CA LEU A 97 -15.38 5.04 -11.66
C LEU A 97 -15.94 6.47 -11.70
N THR A 98 -16.10 7.10 -10.54
CA THR A 98 -16.56 8.50 -10.47
C THR A 98 -15.59 9.41 -11.22
N GLN A 99 -14.28 9.24 -11.00
CA GLN A 99 -13.23 10.00 -11.68
C GLN A 99 -13.18 9.72 -13.19
N PHE A 100 -13.45 8.47 -13.61
CA PHE A 100 -13.58 8.11 -15.01
C PHE A 100 -14.76 8.82 -15.68
N TYR A 101 -15.93 8.87 -15.04
CA TYR A 101 -17.09 9.60 -15.59
C TYR A 101 -16.89 11.11 -15.60
N GLU A 102 -16.20 11.68 -14.59
CA GLU A 102 -15.79 13.08 -14.62
C GLU A 102 -14.82 13.37 -15.77
N ALA A 103 -13.90 12.46 -16.07
CA ALA A 103 -13.09 12.54 -17.28
C ALA A 103 -13.97 12.46 -18.54
N ALA A 104 -14.93 11.54 -18.62
CA ALA A 104 -15.83 11.42 -19.77
C ALA A 104 -16.62 12.70 -20.04
N VAL A 105 -17.07 13.42 -19.00
CA VAL A 105 -17.69 14.74 -19.13
C VAL A 105 -16.70 15.78 -19.67
N ARG A 106 -15.48 15.84 -19.11
CA ARG A 106 -14.44 16.78 -19.57
C ARG A 106 -14.05 16.56 -21.04
N PHE A 107 -13.98 15.30 -21.47
CA PHE A 107 -13.76 14.90 -22.85
C PHE A 107 -15.03 14.99 -23.72
N LYS A 108 -16.13 15.52 -23.19
CA LYS A 108 -17.42 15.71 -23.88
C LYS A 108 -18.01 14.42 -24.47
N GLN A 109 -17.70 13.27 -23.88
CA GLN A 109 -18.28 11.98 -24.29
C GLN A 109 -19.67 11.76 -23.69
N ILE A 110 -19.95 12.37 -22.53
CA ILE A 110 -21.27 12.36 -21.88
C ILE A 110 -21.61 13.74 -21.35
N GLY A 111 -22.91 14.01 -21.18
CA GLY A 111 -23.40 15.31 -20.66
C GLY A 111 -23.27 15.45 -19.15
N MET A 112 -23.44 14.37 -18.39
CA MET A 112 -23.37 14.38 -16.92
C MET A 112 -22.92 13.01 -16.38
N PRO A 113 -22.18 12.97 -15.26
CA PRO A 113 -21.78 11.70 -14.67
C PRO A 113 -22.96 11.04 -13.95
N PRO A 114 -23.06 9.69 -13.91
CA PRO A 114 -24.05 9.01 -13.09
C PRO A 114 -23.78 9.26 -11.60
N ASN A 115 -24.83 9.39 -10.80
CA ASN A 115 -24.69 9.51 -9.35
C ASN A 115 -24.37 8.15 -8.72
N LEU A 116 -23.09 7.89 -8.48
CA LEU A 116 -22.62 6.66 -7.85
C LEU A 116 -22.52 6.77 -6.31
N ALA A 117 -22.90 7.89 -5.71
CA ALA A 117 -22.81 8.07 -4.25
C ALA A 117 -23.64 7.04 -3.49
N VAL A 118 -24.77 6.61 -4.05
CA VAL A 118 -25.66 5.56 -3.49
C VAL A 118 -25.01 4.18 -3.40
N LEU A 119 -23.89 3.97 -4.11
CA LEU A 119 -23.14 2.72 -4.09
C LEU A 119 -21.93 2.78 -3.16
N ARG A 120 -21.74 3.88 -2.40
CA ARG A 120 -20.67 4.01 -1.42
C ARG A 120 -21.18 3.58 -0.05
N SER A 121 -20.36 2.85 0.67
CA SER A 121 -20.68 2.37 2.01
C SER A 121 -20.73 3.51 3.03
N GLY A 122 -20.01 4.60 2.75
CA GLY A 122 -19.83 5.69 3.71
C GLY A 122 -18.99 5.29 4.90
N VAL A 123 -18.37 4.11 4.90
CA VAL A 123 -17.44 3.66 5.94
C VAL A 123 -16.23 4.57 5.92
N ILE A 124 -16.28 5.56 6.80
CA ILE A 124 -15.14 6.42 7.08
C ILE A 124 -14.08 5.52 7.71
N ARG A 125 -12.83 5.73 7.31
CA ARG A 125 -11.71 5.09 8.02
C ARG A 125 -11.83 5.48 9.50
N PRO A 126 -11.85 4.54 10.46
CA PRO A 126 -11.94 4.86 11.86
C PRO A 126 -10.88 5.92 12.21
N ALA A 127 -11.28 6.98 12.93
CA ALA A 127 -10.32 7.89 13.53
C ALA A 127 -9.46 7.06 14.49
N GLY A 128 -8.20 6.81 14.12
CA GLY A 128 -7.32 5.91 14.87
C GLY A 128 -7.28 4.45 14.40
N ALA A 129 -7.74 4.12 13.19
CA ALA A 129 -7.40 2.85 12.55
C ALA A 129 -5.87 2.70 12.61
N LYS A 130 -5.39 1.79 13.49
CA LYS A 130 -3.99 1.67 13.89
C LYS A 130 -3.18 1.21 12.68
N ASN A 131 -2.76 2.16 11.84
CA ASN A 131 -1.64 1.97 10.92
C ASN A 131 -0.33 2.02 11.70
N ARG A 132 -0.32 1.83 13.01
CA ARG A 132 0.88 1.86 13.83
C ARG A 132 0.84 0.65 14.73
N LEU A 133 2.02 0.13 15.02
CA LEU A 133 2.21 -0.80 16.11
C LEU A 133 2.06 -0.05 17.43
N THR A 134 1.46 -0.70 18.42
CA THR A 134 1.55 -0.21 19.80
C THR A 134 3.01 -0.26 20.28
N ASP A 135 3.34 0.40 21.39
CA ASP A 135 4.70 0.34 21.95
C ASP A 135 5.15 -1.09 22.24
N ILE A 136 4.24 -1.94 22.74
CA ILE A 136 4.49 -3.37 23.00
C ILE A 136 4.72 -4.13 21.70
N GLU A 137 3.89 -3.89 20.68
CA GLU A 137 4.06 -4.50 19.35
C GLU A 137 5.36 -4.04 18.68
N ARG A 138 5.76 -2.78 18.86
CA ARG A 138 7.02 -2.23 18.36
C ARG A 138 8.22 -2.91 19.03
N GLN A 139 8.18 -3.07 20.36
CA GLN A 139 9.22 -3.80 21.09
C GLN A 139 9.31 -5.26 20.64
N ALA A 140 8.17 -5.94 20.51
CA ALA A 140 8.11 -7.29 19.98
C ALA A 140 8.69 -7.39 18.55
N LEU A 141 8.44 -6.39 17.71
CA LEU A 141 9.02 -6.34 16.36
C LEU A 141 10.54 -6.16 16.41
N LEU A 142 11.05 -5.25 17.24
CA LEU A 142 12.49 -5.06 17.41
C LEU A 142 13.18 -6.34 17.90
N GLN A 143 12.57 -7.07 18.83
CA GLN A 143 13.06 -8.37 19.28
C GLN A 143 13.04 -9.40 18.14
N ALA A 144 11.95 -9.47 17.38
CA ALA A 144 11.83 -10.36 16.24
C ALA A 144 12.91 -10.08 15.18
N VAL A 145 13.13 -8.81 14.84
CA VAL A 145 14.20 -8.35 13.93
C VAL A 145 15.58 -8.74 14.46
N GLY A 146 15.87 -8.49 15.75
CA GLY A 146 17.14 -8.86 16.37
C GLY A 146 17.42 -10.36 16.35
N SER A 147 16.37 -11.19 16.42
CA SER A 147 16.47 -12.65 16.29
C SER A 147 16.51 -13.16 14.83
N TRP A 148 16.31 -12.28 13.84
CA TRP A 148 16.29 -12.63 12.43
C TRP A 148 17.71 -12.84 11.88
N GLY A 149 18.21 -14.06 12.01
CA GLY A 149 19.58 -14.42 11.63
C GLY A 149 19.70 -15.37 10.42
N PRO A 150 20.90 -15.90 10.18
CA PRO A 150 21.21 -16.75 9.02
C PRO A 150 20.41 -18.07 8.97
N THR A 151 19.88 -18.54 10.09
CA THR A 151 19.00 -19.72 10.15
C THR A 151 17.61 -19.45 9.58
N ARG A 152 17.20 -18.19 9.46
CA ARG A 152 15.88 -17.76 8.95
C ARG A 152 15.94 -17.30 7.50
N SER A 153 17.03 -16.63 7.11
CA SER A 153 17.20 -16.09 5.76
C SER A 153 18.66 -16.03 5.36
N LYS A 154 18.97 -16.42 4.12
CA LYS A 154 20.30 -16.22 3.51
C LYS A 154 20.67 -14.73 3.41
N HIS A 155 19.68 -13.85 3.38
CA HIS A 155 19.85 -12.40 3.21
C HIS A 155 19.40 -11.63 4.47
N TRP A 156 19.59 -12.22 5.65
CA TRP A 156 19.04 -11.70 6.90
C TRP A 156 19.43 -10.25 7.19
N GLN A 157 20.67 -9.81 6.88
CA GLN A 157 21.08 -8.40 7.06
C GLN A 157 20.27 -7.42 6.19
N ARG A 158 19.99 -7.80 4.94
CA ARG A 158 19.12 -7.01 4.04
C ARG A 158 17.72 -6.92 4.61
N ASP A 159 17.20 -8.05 5.07
CA ASP A 159 15.85 -8.17 5.58
C ASP A 159 15.68 -7.33 6.87
N GLN A 160 16.64 -7.38 7.79
CA GLN A 160 16.70 -6.53 8.98
C GLN A 160 16.77 -5.05 8.62
N LEU A 161 17.69 -4.67 7.71
CA LEU A 161 17.83 -3.29 7.27
C LEU A 161 16.53 -2.74 6.66
N ALA A 162 15.84 -3.54 5.83
CA ALA A 162 14.56 -3.14 5.26
C ALA A 162 13.53 -2.79 6.34
N VAL A 163 13.46 -3.56 7.43
CA VAL A 163 12.57 -3.26 8.57
C VAL A 163 13.01 -2.02 9.34
N PHE A 164 14.31 -1.85 9.59
CA PHE A 164 14.82 -0.65 10.26
C PHE A 164 14.56 0.63 9.46
N LEU A 165 14.73 0.60 8.13
CA LEU A 165 14.40 1.73 7.26
C LEU A 165 12.91 2.10 7.32
N LEU A 166 12.01 1.11 7.41
CA LEU A 166 10.58 1.39 7.67
C LEU A 166 10.42 2.08 9.02
N LEU A 167 11.06 1.56 10.06
CA LEU A 167 10.98 2.15 11.40
C LEU A 167 11.52 3.59 11.46
N GLU A 168 12.36 4.05 10.52
CA GLU A 168 12.73 5.47 10.36
C GLU A 168 11.64 6.36 9.72
N GLY A 169 10.47 5.80 9.43
CA GLY A 169 9.36 6.50 8.81
C GLY A 169 9.34 6.45 7.28
N MET A 170 10.21 5.66 6.64
CA MET A 170 10.19 5.49 5.20
C MET A 170 9.00 4.63 4.79
N ARG A 171 8.24 5.06 3.77
CA ARG A 171 7.21 4.21 3.16
C ARG A 171 7.84 3.01 2.46
N PRO A 172 7.13 1.89 2.27
CA PRO A 172 7.73 0.71 1.63
C PRO A 172 8.23 0.98 0.20
N SER A 173 7.61 1.92 -0.53
CA SER A 173 8.08 2.37 -1.84
C SER A 173 9.36 3.19 -1.78
N GLN A 174 9.63 3.89 -0.68
CA GLN A 174 10.87 4.64 -0.47
C GLN A 174 12.01 3.70 -0.08
N VAL A 175 11.74 2.71 0.78
CA VAL A 175 12.72 1.69 1.20
C VAL A 175 13.36 0.99 0.01
N ILE A 176 12.56 0.55 -0.97
CA ILE A 176 13.08 -0.12 -2.18
C ILE A 176 13.82 0.83 -3.14
N ARG A 177 13.65 2.14 -3.00
CA ARG A 177 14.26 3.17 -3.86
C ARG A 177 15.52 3.76 -3.27
N VAL A 178 15.86 3.44 -2.03
CA VAL A 178 17.12 3.91 -1.44
C VAL A 178 18.28 3.50 -2.35
N ASP A 179 19.16 4.44 -2.62
CA ASP A 179 20.27 4.32 -3.56
C ASP A 179 21.58 4.49 -2.80
N VAL A 180 22.59 3.67 -3.11
CA VAL A 180 23.89 3.71 -2.43
C VAL A 180 24.62 5.05 -2.62
N ARG A 181 24.34 5.78 -3.69
CA ARG A 181 24.88 7.12 -3.98
C ARG A 181 24.30 8.20 -3.06
N HIS A 182 23.19 7.90 -2.40
CA HIS A 182 22.45 8.80 -1.53
C HIS A 182 22.54 8.41 -0.06
N LEU A 183 23.65 7.78 0.31
CA LEU A 183 24.04 7.46 1.68
C LEU A 183 25.17 8.40 2.11
N TYR A 184 24.90 9.23 3.10
CA TYR A 184 25.83 10.24 3.57
C TYR A 184 26.21 9.94 5.03
N PRO A 185 27.36 9.32 5.29
CA PRO A 185 27.81 9.11 6.67
C PRO A 185 28.01 10.47 7.35
N GLN A 186 27.63 10.56 8.61
CA GLN A 186 27.76 11.76 9.42
C GLN A 186 28.94 11.63 10.38
N GLN A 187 29.45 12.76 10.88
CA GLN A 187 30.59 12.79 11.81
C GLN A 187 30.27 12.13 13.17
N ASP A 188 29.00 12.12 13.56
CA ASP A 188 28.52 11.50 14.80
C ASP A 188 28.25 9.98 14.67
N GLY A 189 28.62 9.38 13.53
CA GLY A 189 28.42 7.96 13.25
C GLY A 189 27.00 7.61 12.76
N THR A 190 26.10 8.58 12.67
CA THR A 190 24.79 8.39 12.03
C THR A 190 24.90 8.44 10.51
N TRP A 191 23.77 8.19 9.84
CA TRP A 191 23.69 8.24 8.38
C TRP A 191 22.52 9.14 7.95
N GLN A 192 22.75 9.97 6.95
CA GLN A 192 21.68 10.61 6.21
C GLN A 192 21.38 9.81 4.95
N VAL A 193 20.11 9.56 4.69
CA VAL A 193 19.66 8.79 3.53
C VAL A 193 18.56 9.55 2.81
N ARG A 194 18.60 9.45 1.48
CA ARG A 194 17.60 10.00 0.58
C ARG A 194 17.09 8.88 -0.34
N ALA A 195 15.78 8.85 -0.54
CA ALA A 195 15.12 7.91 -1.45
C ALA A 195 14.59 8.71 -2.64
N PRO A 196 15.23 8.60 -3.82
CA PRO A 196 14.78 9.27 -5.02
C PRO A 196 13.32 8.95 -5.36
N ASP A 197 12.62 9.94 -5.91
CA ASP A 197 11.32 9.70 -6.53
C ASP A 197 11.47 9.20 -7.98
N GLU A 198 10.35 9.13 -8.72
CA GLU A 198 10.33 8.61 -10.10
C GLU A 198 11.02 9.54 -11.10
N HIS A 199 11.32 10.79 -10.71
CA HIS A 199 11.99 11.80 -11.52
C HIS A 199 13.44 12.02 -11.07
N GLU A 200 14.01 11.08 -10.30
CA GLU A 200 15.36 11.16 -9.72
C GLU A 200 15.58 12.37 -8.78
N SER A 201 14.51 13.07 -8.39
CA SER A 201 14.60 14.06 -7.32
C SER A 201 14.89 13.31 -6.02
N THR A 202 15.93 13.73 -5.30
CA THR A 202 16.44 13.04 -4.10
C THR A 202 15.41 12.92 -2.95
N GLY A 203 14.23 13.52 -3.08
CA GLY A 203 13.12 13.31 -2.16
C GLY A 203 13.40 13.84 -0.74
N ARG A 204 12.60 13.36 0.22
CA ARG A 204 12.76 13.70 1.64
C ARG A 204 14.05 13.10 2.19
N GLN A 205 14.77 13.87 2.99
CA GLN A 205 15.91 13.39 3.78
C GLN A 205 15.45 12.67 5.05
N PHE A 206 16.10 11.55 5.34
CA PHE A 206 15.96 10.78 6.58
C PHE A 206 17.30 10.75 7.30
N VAL A 207 17.30 10.94 8.62
CA VAL A 207 18.49 10.74 9.47
C VAL A 207 18.28 9.41 10.18
N LEU A 208 19.07 8.41 9.83
CA LEU A 208 19.00 7.09 10.44
C LEU A 208 19.48 7.19 11.89
N ASN A 209 18.76 6.58 12.82
CA ASN A 209 19.26 6.38 14.17
C ASN A 209 20.47 5.43 14.17
N GLN A 210 21.15 5.32 15.32
CA GLN A 210 22.35 4.50 15.45
C GLN A 210 22.11 3.02 15.09
N LEU A 211 21.03 2.40 15.59
CA LEU A 211 20.71 0.99 15.32
C LEU A 211 20.48 0.75 13.82
N THR A 212 19.76 1.66 13.16
CA THR A 212 19.52 1.58 11.72
C THR A 212 20.82 1.82 10.92
N GLY A 213 21.69 2.73 11.38
CA GLY A 213 23.02 2.96 10.80
C GLY A 213 23.95 1.76 10.92
N GLU A 214 23.92 1.06 12.06
CA GLU A 214 24.67 -0.19 12.27
C GLU A 214 24.15 -1.31 11.37
N ALA A 215 22.83 -1.47 11.24
CA ALA A 215 22.23 -2.41 10.29
C ALA A 215 22.58 -2.08 8.83
N LEU A 216 22.64 -0.79 8.48
CA LEU A 216 23.08 -0.34 7.16
C LEU A 216 24.53 -0.76 6.89
N LYS A 217 25.43 -0.45 7.82
CA LYS A 217 26.85 -0.82 7.72
C LYS A 217 27.02 -2.34 7.58
N ALA A 218 26.38 -3.12 8.45
CA ALA A 218 26.46 -4.57 8.42
C ALA A 218 25.95 -5.18 7.10
N TYR A 219 24.93 -4.57 6.49
CA TYR A 219 24.49 -4.99 5.16
C TYR A 219 25.45 -4.56 4.05
N LEU A 220 25.99 -3.33 4.08
CA LEU A 220 26.94 -2.85 3.08
C LEU A 220 28.19 -3.74 2.98
N ASP A 221 28.67 -4.27 4.12
CA ASP A 221 29.81 -5.20 4.16
C ASP A 221 29.58 -6.52 3.40
N VAL A 222 28.32 -6.94 3.27
CA VAL A 222 27.93 -8.20 2.60
C VAL A 222 27.06 -7.98 1.36
N ARG A 223 26.83 -6.73 0.97
CA ARG A 223 25.95 -6.38 -0.14
C ARG A 223 26.60 -6.85 -1.45
N PRO A 224 25.92 -7.69 -2.25
CA PRO A 224 26.48 -8.13 -3.53
C PRO A 224 26.54 -6.95 -4.51
N GLU A 225 27.46 -7.04 -5.47
CA GLU A 225 27.42 -6.16 -6.64
C GLU A 225 26.15 -6.41 -7.46
N PRO A 226 25.47 -5.35 -7.95
CA PRO A 226 24.31 -5.48 -8.82
C PRO A 226 24.60 -6.33 -10.06
N ALA A 227 23.59 -7.06 -10.54
CA ALA A 227 23.70 -7.82 -11.78
C ALA A 227 23.77 -6.92 -13.02
N VAL A 228 23.16 -5.73 -12.96
CA VAL A 228 23.12 -4.77 -14.06
C VAL A 228 24.13 -3.65 -13.78
N PRO A 229 25.10 -3.39 -14.68
CA PRO A 229 26.00 -2.26 -14.54
C PRO A 229 25.23 -0.93 -14.47
N GLY A 230 25.62 -0.06 -13.53
CA GLY A 230 24.97 1.24 -13.33
C GLY A 230 23.67 1.20 -12.50
N GLU A 231 23.28 0.04 -11.98
CA GLU A 231 22.22 -0.06 -10.98
C GLU A 231 22.76 0.29 -9.59
N TYR A 232 22.11 1.20 -8.87
CA TYR A 232 22.60 1.69 -7.58
C TYR A 232 21.63 1.44 -6.42
N ALA A 233 20.59 0.62 -6.64
CA ALA A 233 19.62 0.27 -5.60
C ALA A 233 20.32 -0.35 -4.38
N LEU A 234 20.06 0.16 -3.18
CA LEU A 234 20.67 -0.33 -1.94
C LEU A 234 20.29 -1.79 -1.70
N LEU A 235 19.00 -2.09 -1.66
CA LEU A 235 18.51 -3.42 -1.31
C LEU A 235 18.32 -4.28 -2.57
N LEU A 236 19.08 -5.37 -2.66
CA LEU A 236 19.07 -6.29 -3.81
C LEU A 236 18.44 -7.65 -3.48
N ASN A 237 17.76 -8.25 -4.45
CA ASN A 237 17.23 -9.62 -4.36
C ASN A 237 18.35 -10.69 -4.53
N ASP A 238 17.96 -11.96 -4.50
CA ASP A 238 18.84 -13.11 -4.74
C ASP A 238 19.50 -13.12 -6.12
N ARG A 239 18.86 -12.49 -7.11
CA ARG A 239 19.36 -12.29 -8.48
C ARG A 239 20.19 -11.01 -8.63
N ARG A 240 20.51 -10.33 -7.52
CA ARG A 240 21.28 -9.08 -7.49
C ARG A 240 20.62 -7.91 -8.26
N GLN A 241 19.29 -7.89 -8.29
CA GLN A 241 18.48 -6.80 -8.86
C GLN A 241 17.72 -6.07 -7.75
N ALA A 242 17.27 -4.84 -7.98
CA ALA A 242 16.47 -4.07 -7.05
C ALA A 242 15.25 -4.85 -6.51
N LEU A 243 14.97 -4.67 -5.23
CA LEU A 243 13.79 -5.26 -4.60
C LEU A 243 12.48 -4.68 -5.16
N GLN A 244 11.49 -5.55 -5.29
CA GLN A 244 10.13 -5.15 -5.65
C GLN A 244 9.33 -4.76 -4.40
N PHE A 245 8.40 -3.80 -4.54
CA PHE A 245 7.56 -3.29 -3.45
C PHE A 245 6.87 -4.39 -2.62
N ARG A 246 6.30 -5.40 -3.29
CA ARG A 246 5.59 -6.52 -2.63
C ARG A 246 6.46 -7.31 -1.66
N TRP A 247 7.78 -7.29 -1.87
CA TRP A 247 8.71 -8.07 -1.07
C TRP A 247 8.86 -7.51 0.35
N VAL A 248 8.78 -6.19 0.52
CA VAL A 248 8.92 -5.55 1.84
C VAL A 248 7.83 -6.01 2.80
N ASN A 249 6.56 -6.05 2.34
CA ASN A 249 5.45 -6.61 3.13
C ASN A 249 5.66 -8.09 3.46
N LYS A 250 6.19 -8.87 2.51
CA LYS A 250 6.46 -10.30 2.74
C LYS A 250 7.47 -10.50 3.87
N VAL A 251 8.58 -9.75 3.86
CA VAL A 251 9.60 -9.86 4.90
C VAL A 251 9.12 -9.38 6.26
N VAL A 252 8.40 -8.26 6.30
CA VAL A 252 7.78 -7.79 7.55
C VAL A 252 6.86 -8.87 8.13
N GLY A 253 6.00 -9.47 7.31
CA GLY A 253 5.12 -10.55 7.75
C GLY A 253 5.89 -11.78 8.24
N GLN A 254 6.96 -12.19 7.54
CA GLN A 254 7.79 -13.33 7.94
C GLN A 254 8.54 -13.10 9.25
N ILE A 255 9.11 -11.91 9.45
CA ILE A 255 9.77 -11.53 10.71
C ILE A 255 8.75 -11.46 11.84
N ALA A 256 7.63 -10.76 11.63
CA ALA A 256 6.57 -10.62 12.65
C ALA A 256 6.02 -11.98 13.09
N ALA A 257 5.86 -12.93 12.17
CA ALA A 257 5.38 -14.28 12.47
C ALA A 257 6.31 -15.09 13.40
N THR A 258 7.56 -14.64 13.64
CA THR A 258 8.47 -15.30 14.59
C THR A 258 8.19 -14.97 16.05
N HIS A 259 7.35 -13.97 16.33
CA HIS A 259 7.02 -13.53 17.67
C HIS A 259 5.54 -13.77 17.97
N ALA A 260 5.22 -14.52 19.02
CA ALA A 260 3.86 -14.95 19.36
C ALA A 260 2.86 -13.77 19.43
N LEU A 261 3.22 -12.67 20.09
CA LEU A 261 2.37 -11.47 20.19
C LEU A 261 2.01 -10.84 18.82
N LEU A 262 2.91 -10.92 17.84
CA LEU A 262 2.67 -10.33 16.51
C LEU A 262 2.01 -11.33 15.57
N ALA A 263 2.29 -12.63 15.73
CA ALA A 263 1.66 -13.71 14.98
C ALA A 263 0.18 -13.88 15.36
N ASP A 264 -0.11 -13.87 16.67
CA ASP A 264 -1.44 -14.08 17.25
C ASP A 264 -2.06 -12.76 17.74
N ARG A 265 -1.76 -11.67 17.03
CA ARG A 265 -2.16 -10.31 17.39
C ARG A 265 -3.66 -10.25 17.63
N ARG A 266 -4.07 -9.69 18.78
CA ARG A 266 -5.46 -9.42 19.15
C ARG A 266 -5.55 -8.02 19.72
N ASP A 267 -6.57 -7.25 19.33
CA ASP A 267 -6.84 -5.98 19.98
C ASP A 267 -7.36 -6.27 21.39
N THR A 268 -6.64 -5.82 22.42
CA THR A 268 -6.96 -6.12 23.82
C THR A 268 -8.27 -5.49 24.28
N ARG A 269 -8.77 -4.47 23.56
CA ARG A 269 -10.03 -3.79 23.88
C ARG A 269 -11.23 -4.46 23.24
N THR A 270 -11.10 -4.92 21.98
CA THR A 270 -12.23 -5.49 21.23
C THR A 270 -12.19 -7.01 21.10
N GLY A 271 -11.05 -7.65 21.37
CA GLY A 271 -10.83 -9.09 21.15
C GLY A 271 -10.67 -9.48 19.68
N GLU A 272 -10.84 -8.53 18.74
CA GLU A 272 -10.72 -8.75 17.31
C GLU A 272 -9.28 -9.07 16.92
N ILE A 273 -9.12 -9.86 15.86
CA ILE A 273 -7.82 -10.15 15.26
C ILE A 273 -7.53 -9.02 14.25
N PRO A 274 -6.67 -8.04 14.57
CA PRO A 274 -6.28 -7.03 13.60
C PRO A 274 -5.54 -7.67 12.42
N PRO A 275 -5.47 -6.97 11.27
CA PRO A 275 -4.68 -7.45 10.15
C PRO A 275 -3.23 -7.70 10.56
N ALA A 276 -2.61 -8.67 9.89
CA ALA A 276 -1.20 -8.99 10.03
C ALA A 276 -0.33 -7.73 9.93
N VAL A 277 0.80 -7.73 10.63
CA VAL A 277 1.74 -6.60 10.61
C VAL A 277 2.19 -6.34 9.16
N THR A 278 1.93 -5.13 8.68
CA THR A 278 2.30 -4.69 7.33
C THR A 278 3.48 -3.73 7.37
N ALA A 279 4.19 -3.60 6.26
CA ALA A 279 5.28 -2.64 6.14
C ALA A 279 4.78 -1.19 6.29
N ASP A 280 3.55 -0.90 5.87
CA ASP A 280 2.92 0.41 6.09
C ASP A 280 2.68 0.67 7.58
N ALA A 281 2.26 -0.36 8.33
CA ALA A 281 2.07 -0.24 9.77
C ALA A 281 3.40 0.05 10.49
N VAL A 282 4.47 -0.65 10.09
CA VAL A 282 5.83 -0.41 10.62
C VAL A 282 6.31 1.01 10.28
N ALA A 283 6.14 1.43 9.01
CA ALA A 283 6.54 2.76 8.53
C ALA A 283 5.89 3.90 9.30
N HIS A 284 4.64 3.72 9.70
CA HIS A 284 3.91 4.73 10.45
C HIS A 284 4.20 4.70 11.96
N THR A 285 4.81 3.63 12.49
CA THR A 285 5.09 3.48 13.94
C THR A 285 6.20 4.41 14.41
N ASN A 286 7.25 4.61 13.59
CA ASN A 286 8.46 5.39 13.89
C ASN A 286 9.27 4.91 15.13
N VAL A 287 10.60 4.84 15.05
CA VAL A 287 11.46 4.53 16.22
C VAL A 287 11.40 5.67 17.25
N ARG A 288 11.17 6.90 16.78
CA ARG A 288 11.35 8.13 17.56
C ARG A 288 10.09 8.63 18.28
N ASP A 289 9.00 7.86 18.31
CA ASP A 289 7.84 8.24 19.14
C ASP A 289 8.20 8.01 20.62
N THR A 290 8.95 8.98 21.20
CA THR A 290 9.13 9.20 22.63
C THR A 290 8.19 10.30 23.07
N ALA A 291 7.25 9.94 23.94
CA ALA A 291 6.21 10.75 24.60
C ALA A 291 5.07 11.30 23.68
N PRO A 292 3.81 11.27 24.14
CA PRO A 292 2.74 12.00 23.49
C PRO A 292 3.08 13.49 23.52
N ASP A 293 2.82 14.21 22.42
CA ASP A 293 2.82 15.67 22.34
C ASP A 293 2.02 16.24 23.53
N SER A 294 2.74 16.55 24.59
CA SER A 294 2.25 17.34 25.70
C SER A 294 2.73 18.75 25.40
N ALA A 295 1.75 19.61 25.09
CA ALA A 295 1.88 21.03 24.86
C ALA A 295 2.45 21.46 23.49
N GLN A 296 1.55 21.73 22.55
CA GLN A 296 1.57 23.01 21.86
C GLN A 296 0.21 23.69 22.10
N ASN A 297 0.27 24.80 22.84
CA ASN A 297 -0.80 25.77 23.03
C ASN A 297 -1.19 26.42 21.71
#